data_AF-A0A5L8LKT6-F1
#
_entry.id   AF-A0A5L8LKT6-F1
#
_cell.length_a   1.000
_cell.length_b   1.000
_cell.length_c   1.000
_cell.angle_alpha   90.00
_cell.angle_beta   90.00
_cell.angle_gamma   90.00
#
_symmetry.space_group_name_H-M   'P 1'
#
loop_
_entity.id
_entity.type
_entity.pdbx_description
1 polymer ?
#
loop_
_entity_poly.entity_id
_entity_poly.type
_entity_poly.pdbx_seq_one_letter_code
_entity_poly.pdbx_strand_id
1 'polypeptide(L)'
;MLKKSVVLLLAGVVFANSAMYSYKELEQKPNSLAKDYYLYRLLEKNEFKKEEVEGLKEHIYRYAGRIKNAIEMIIPPLGYNKEYEACYKFNTQNILDANATCQLIRLNSLTFIQDLNASTRNEMKKIIPQDNSNLVKLLEAFNAKDPLSYAVLNYDSANFYKIYGFLKDKKDFFLEKDFVDELAKEKEFTNFVKEIIIKKKSPLIRKSLVNVDANLTFQDNAFYLGVNAILENDDKKALEFFQVAKDTFKSKPLVDNANFWIYLITQDKKYLDELAQSDSLNIYSLYARELKGLPLPKIEELSPKKQKNDFDMKDPFAWQKLAKEIAKGTPNELEKLAKDFYTKENIAIYAYIKERAEGFKKHYFIMPYFEYLKDYSTQRKAMILALARQESRFIPTAISTSYALGIMQFIPFLANHIGNKELQIPNFDQDMLFNPKTAYTFANYHLDYLESKLNSPVFVAYAYNGGIGFTTRMLKREDMFRAGKYEPFLSMELVPYAESRVYAKKVLANYIVYLHLLNDNTPISKFFETLTQNTDSQNINQVLK
;
A
#
# COMPACT_ATOMS: atom_id res chain seq x y z
N MET A 1 -10.46 -64.01 -18.85
CA MET A 1 -10.33 -63.79 -17.39
C MET A 1 -9.45 -62.56 -17.18
N LEU A 2 -10.03 -61.38 -16.99
CA LEU A 2 -9.32 -60.17 -16.55
C LEU A 2 -10.02 -59.66 -15.28
N LYS A 3 -9.35 -59.75 -14.14
CA LYS A 3 -9.80 -59.16 -12.88
C LYS A 3 -9.40 -57.68 -12.86
N LYS A 4 -10.39 -56.79 -12.90
CA LYS A 4 -10.24 -55.38 -12.54
C LYS A 4 -10.07 -55.29 -11.02
N SER A 5 -8.90 -54.89 -10.55
CA SER A 5 -8.70 -54.48 -9.16
C SER A 5 -9.15 -53.03 -9.03
N VAL A 6 -10.31 -52.85 -8.38
CA VAL A 6 -10.79 -51.54 -7.93
C VAL A 6 -10.00 -51.18 -6.67
N VAL A 7 -9.10 -50.20 -6.79
CA VAL A 7 -8.46 -49.58 -5.64
C VAL A 7 -9.45 -48.54 -5.09
N LEU A 8 -10.11 -48.88 -3.98
CA LEU A 8 -10.90 -47.94 -3.21
C LEU A 8 -9.95 -46.91 -2.56
N LEU A 9 -9.87 -45.71 -3.13
CA LEU A 9 -9.33 -44.55 -2.43
C LEU A 9 -10.35 -44.14 -1.35
N LEU A 10 -10.08 -44.53 -0.10
CA LEU A 10 -10.74 -43.95 1.07
C LEU A 10 -10.29 -42.48 1.19
N ALA A 11 -11.03 -41.58 0.55
CA ALA A 11 -10.97 -40.16 0.83
C ALA A 11 -11.54 -39.93 2.24
N GLY A 12 -10.67 -39.78 3.23
CA GLY A 12 -11.04 -39.23 4.52
C GLY A 12 -11.46 -37.77 4.34
N VAL A 13 -12.73 -37.53 4.06
CA VAL A 13 -13.33 -36.19 4.09
C VAL A 13 -13.47 -35.79 5.55
N VAL A 14 -12.49 -35.07 6.07
CA VAL A 14 -12.68 -34.31 7.31
C VAL A 14 -13.59 -33.13 6.95
N PHE A 15 -14.87 -33.27 7.26
CA PHE A 15 -15.82 -32.16 7.24
C PHE A 15 -15.42 -31.17 8.34
N ALA A 16 -14.64 -30.15 7.98
CA ALA A 16 -14.52 -28.97 8.80
C ALA A 16 -15.78 -28.12 8.54
N ASN A 17 -16.85 -28.37 9.28
CA ASN A 17 -17.89 -27.35 9.47
C ASN A 17 -17.21 -26.19 10.20
N SER A 18 -16.75 -25.17 9.48
CA SER A 18 -16.43 -23.89 10.10
C SER A 18 -17.75 -23.25 10.52
N ALA A 19 -18.24 -23.63 11.70
CA ALA A 19 -19.40 -22.98 12.29
C ALA A 19 -19.06 -21.49 12.46
N MET A 20 -19.76 -20.66 11.69
CA MET A 20 -19.62 -19.22 11.75
C MET A 20 -20.01 -18.75 13.15
N TYR A 21 -19.17 -17.92 13.79
CA TYR A 21 -19.46 -17.38 15.12
C TYR A 21 -20.78 -16.61 15.09
N SER A 22 -21.65 -16.89 16.06
CA SER A 22 -22.84 -16.08 16.31
C SER A 22 -22.45 -14.70 16.83
N TYR A 23 -23.37 -13.73 16.70
CA TYR A 23 -23.15 -12.38 17.24
C TYR A 23 -22.81 -12.42 18.75
N LYS A 24 -23.55 -13.20 19.54
CA LYS A 24 -23.34 -13.36 20.99
C LYS A 24 -21.95 -13.92 21.34
N GLU A 25 -21.41 -14.82 20.52
CA GLU A 25 -20.04 -15.31 20.71
C GLU A 25 -19.01 -14.23 20.37
N LEU A 26 -19.25 -13.45 19.32
CA LEU A 26 -18.35 -12.36 18.92
C LEU A 26 -18.35 -11.21 19.92
N GLU A 27 -19.48 -10.89 20.57
CA GLU A 27 -19.56 -9.88 21.63
C GLU A 27 -18.53 -10.15 22.74
N GLN A 28 -18.33 -11.42 23.10
CA GLN A 28 -17.38 -11.85 24.12
C GLN A 28 -15.92 -11.83 23.66
N LYS A 29 -15.66 -11.71 22.35
CA LYS A 29 -14.29 -11.61 21.81
C LYS A 29 -13.77 -10.17 21.92
N PRO A 30 -12.45 -9.99 22.13
CA PRO A 30 -11.85 -8.66 22.16
C PRO A 30 -11.89 -7.99 20.78
N ASN A 31 -12.06 -6.67 20.76
CA ASN A 31 -12.03 -5.88 19.53
C ASN A 31 -10.68 -6.06 18.83
N SER A 32 -10.74 -6.53 17.59
CA SER A 32 -9.61 -6.84 16.71
C SER A 32 -10.09 -6.90 15.27
N LEU A 33 -9.15 -6.92 14.30
CA LEU A 33 -9.51 -7.12 12.88
C LEU A 33 -10.21 -8.47 12.63
N ALA A 34 -9.92 -9.50 13.44
CA ALA A 34 -10.63 -10.77 13.37
C ALA A 34 -12.10 -10.62 13.77
N LYS A 35 -12.39 -9.90 14.86
CA LYS A 35 -13.77 -9.61 15.28
C LYS A 35 -14.50 -8.80 14.21
N ASP A 36 -13.88 -7.74 13.71
CA ASP A 36 -14.47 -6.92 12.64
C ASP A 36 -14.78 -7.74 11.39
N TYR A 37 -13.88 -8.64 11.00
CA TYR A 37 -14.08 -9.54 9.87
C TYR A 37 -15.33 -10.42 10.04
N TYR A 38 -15.48 -11.09 11.18
CA TYR A 38 -16.64 -11.95 11.41
C TYR A 38 -17.95 -11.15 11.58
N LEU A 39 -17.89 -9.97 12.21
CA LEU A 39 -19.05 -9.05 12.26
C LEU A 39 -19.44 -8.58 10.86
N TYR A 40 -18.48 -8.25 10.01
CA TYR A 40 -18.72 -7.92 8.61
C TYR A 40 -19.38 -9.07 7.84
N ARG A 41 -18.92 -10.32 8.04
CA ARG A 41 -19.54 -11.49 7.41
C ARG A 41 -21.00 -11.66 7.84
N LEU A 42 -21.34 -11.41 9.11
CA LEU A 42 -22.73 -11.45 9.61
C LEU A 42 -23.57 -10.33 8.97
N LEU A 43 -23.00 -9.12 8.82
CA LEU A 43 -23.65 -7.99 8.15
C LEU A 43 -23.96 -8.30 6.67
N GLU A 44 -23.02 -8.92 5.94
CA GLU A 44 -23.24 -9.33 4.54
C GLU A 44 -24.36 -10.35 4.37
N LYS A 45 -24.66 -11.15 5.39
CA LYS A 45 -25.74 -12.15 5.36
C LYS A 45 -27.10 -11.59 5.80
N ASN A 46 -27.19 -10.30 6.12
CA ASN A 46 -28.38 -9.65 6.68
C ASN A 46 -28.86 -10.31 7.99
N GLU A 47 -27.93 -10.80 8.81
CA GLU A 47 -28.24 -11.48 10.09
C GLU A 47 -28.42 -10.52 11.27
N PHE A 48 -28.57 -9.21 11.03
CA PHE A 48 -28.74 -8.19 12.06
C PHE A 48 -30.07 -7.44 11.95
N LYS A 49 -30.71 -7.20 13.10
CA LYS A 49 -31.78 -6.21 13.27
C LYS A 49 -31.20 -4.81 13.44
N LYS A 50 -31.98 -3.77 13.11
CA LYS A 50 -31.53 -2.38 13.18
C LYS A 50 -31.02 -1.99 14.58
N GLU A 51 -31.69 -2.46 15.62
CA GLU A 51 -31.35 -2.18 17.02
C GLU A 51 -30.03 -2.85 17.43
N GLU A 52 -29.71 -4.01 16.86
CA GLU A 52 -28.43 -4.71 17.11
C GLU A 52 -27.27 -3.96 16.46
N VAL A 53 -27.50 -3.32 15.30
CA VAL A 53 -26.47 -2.52 14.59
C VAL A 53 -26.10 -1.25 15.33
N GLU A 54 -27.01 -0.64 16.08
CA GLU A 54 -26.71 0.55 16.89
C GLU A 54 -25.67 0.23 17.99
N GLY A 55 -25.72 -0.96 18.57
CA GLY A 55 -24.74 -1.46 19.56
C GLY A 55 -23.41 -1.95 18.97
N LEU A 56 -23.37 -2.28 17.67
CA LEU A 56 -22.17 -2.83 17.02
C LEU A 56 -20.96 -1.90 17.09
N LYS A 57 -21.19 -0.58 17.15
CA LYS A 57 -20.10 0.41 17.12
C LYS A 57 -19.06 0.17 18.22
N GLU A 58 -19.49 -0.16 19.43
CA GLU A 58 -18.59 -0.41 20.57
C GLU A 58 -17.77 -1.70 20.40
N HIS A 59 -18.19 -2.55 19.47
CA HIS A 59 -17.58 -3.82 19.15
C HIS A 59 -16.68 -3.80 17.90
N ILE A 60 -16.63 -2.66 17.19
CA ILE A 60 -15.76 -2.48 16.01
C ILE A 60 -14.38 -1.95 16.43
N TYR A 61 -13.33 -2.67 16.06
CA TYR A 61 -11.94 -2.24 16.25
C TYR A 61 -11.52 -1.14 15.28
N ARG A 62 -11.87 -1.28 13.99
CA ARG A 62 -11.54 -0.32 12.94
C ARG A 62 -12.78 0.02 12.11
N TYR A 63 -13.44 1.12 12.46
CA TYR A 63 -14.62 1.62 11.74
C TYR A 63 -14.23 2.35 10.43
N ALA A 64 -13.89 1.58 9.40
CA ALA A 64 -13.55 2.11 8.07
C ALA A 64 -13.70 1.05 6.98
N GLY A 65 -13.85 1.48 5.73
CA GLY A 65 -13.95 0.59 4.57
C GLY A 65 -15.26 -0.19 4.55
N ARG A 66 -15.20 -1.49 4.26
CA ARG A 66 -16.38 -2.32 3.98
C ARG A 66 -17.37 -2.39 5.15
N ILE A 67 -16.87 -2.59 6.37
CA ILE A 67 -17.71 -2.67 7.56
C ILE A 67 -18.42 -1.36 7.87
N LYS A 68 -17.73 -0.22 7.72
CA LYS A 68 -18.34 1.11 7.83
C LYS A 68 -19.48 1.24 6.81
N ASN A 69 -19.21 0.93 5.53
CA ASN A 69 -20.23 1.05 4.49
C ASN A 69 -21.45 0.16 4.77
N ALA A 70 -21.23 -1.08 5.23
CA ALA A 70 -22.31 -2.00 5.58
C ALA A 70 -23.16 -1.49 6.76
N ILE A 71 -22.51 -0.96 7.80
CA ILE A 71 -23.21 -0.36 8.96
C ILE A 71 -23.98 0.91 8.54
N GLU A 72 -23.37 1.79 7.74
CA GLU A 72 -23.98 3.06 7.32
C GLU A 72 -25.13 2.90 6.31
N MET A 73 -25.31 1.71 5.74
CA MET A 73 -26.53 1.35 4.99
C MET A 73 -27.72 1.10 5.91
N ILE A 74 -27.49 0.80 7.20
CA ILE A 74 -28.52 0.44 8.18
C ILE A 74 -28.77 1.58 9.16
N ILE A 75 -27.71 2.27 9.60
CA ILE A 75 -27.75 3.41 10.53
C ILE A 75 -27.06 4.66 9.95
N PRO A 76 -27.36 5.89 10.42
CA PRO A 76 -26.71 7.10 9.92
C PRO A 76 -25.18 7.11 10.09
N PRO A 77 -24.44 7.83 9.23
CA PRO A 77 -22.98 7.89 9.27
C PRO A 77 -22.42 8.55 10.54
N LEU A 78 -21.24 8.10 10.95
CA LEU A 78 -20.51 8.71 12.08
C LEU A 78 -20.01 10.12 11.73
N GLY A 79 -20.21 11.06 12.64
CA GLY A 79 -19.87 12.48 12.45
C GLY A 79 -21.06 13.34 12.02
N TYR A 80 -22.24 12.75 11.86
CA TYR A 80 -23.49 13.50 11.84
C TYR A 80 -23.65 14.27 13.17
N ASN A 81 -23.30 15.56 13.17
CA ASN A 81 -23.57 16.41 14.32
C ASN A 81 -25.00 16.96 14.22
N LYS A 82 -25.90 16.40 15.03
CA LYS A 82 -27.29 16.85 15.13
C LYS A 82 -27.41 18.33 15.50
N GLU A 83 -26.43 18.88 16.22
CA GLU A 83 -26.37 20.30 16.59
C GLU A 83 -26.34 21.22 15.35
N TYR A 84 -25.67 20.81 14.28
CA TYR A 84 -25.51 21.61 13.06
C TYR A 84 -26.48 21.21 11.95
N GLU A 85 -27.37 20.25 12.18
CA GLU A 85 -28.39 19.81 11.22
C GLU A 85 -29.21 21.01 10.70
N ALA A 86 -29.58 21.92 11.60
CA ALA A 86 -30.31 23.12 11.24
C ALA A 86 -29.54 24.05 10.29
N CYS A 87 -28.20 24.08 10.37
CA CYS A 87 -27.36 24.92 9.51
C CYS A 87 -27.37 24.48 8.05
N TYR A 88 -27.66 23.21 7.77
CA TYR A 88 -27.73 22.66 6.41
C TYR A 88 -29.08 22.95 5.71
N LYS A 89 -30.05 23.56 6.42
CA LYS A 89 -31.31 24.06 5.81
C LYS A 89 -31.11 25.35 5.02
N PHE A 90 -30.08 26.12 5.32
CA PHE A 90 -29.74 27.32 4.57
C PHE A 90 -29.13 26.94 3.20
N ASN A 91 -29.18 27.80 2.21
CA ASN A 91 -28.60 27.61 0.89
C ASN A 91 -27.96 28.94 0.44
N THR A 92 -27.48 29.00 -0.78
CA THR A 92 -26.78 30.20 -1.28
C THR A 92 -27.69 31.43 -1.37
N GLN A 93 -29.01 31.24 -1.43
CA GLN A 93 -29.98 32.33 -1.49
C GLN A 93 -30.33 32.93 -0.12
N ASN A 94 -30.37 32.12 0.95
CA ASN A 94 -30.84 32.56 2.27
C ASN A 94 -29.78 32.46 3.39
N ILE A 95 -28.50 32.28 3.05
CA ILE A 95 -27.44 32.11 4.05
C ILE A 95 -27.29 33.30 5.01
N LEU A 96 -27.60 34.51 4.56
CA LEU A 96 -27.52 35.71 5.40
C LEU A 96 -28.59 35.76 6.48
N ASP A 97 -29.66 34.97 6.36
CA ASP A 97 -30.71 34.81 7.39
C ASP A 97 -30.26 33.90 8.53
N ALA A 98 -29.17 33.14 8.34
CA ALA A 98 -28.61 32.24 9.33
C ALA A 98 -27.82 33.00 10.41
N ASN A 99 -27.72 32.44 11.61
CA ASN A 99 -26.80 32.97 12.63
C ASN A 99 -25.33 32.78 12.19
N ALA A 100 -24.41 33.54 12.81
CA ALA A 100 -22.99 33.53 12.46
C ALA A 100 -22.36 32.12 12.51
N THR A 101 -22.75 31.29 13.49
CA THR A 101 -22.28 29.90 13.59
C THR A 101 -22.65 29.11 12.36
N CYS A 102 -23.91 29.12 11.94
CA CYS A 102 -24.35 28.41 10.74
C CYS A 102 -23.71 28.98 9.48
N GLN A 103 -23.52 30.29 9.37
CA GLN A 103 -22.80 30.89 8.24
C GLN A 103 -21.36 30.35 8.16
N LEU A 104 -20.60 30.37 9.26
CA LEU A 104 -19.23 29.86 9.33
C LEU A 104 -19.14 28.35 9.03
N ILE A 105 -20.06 27.56 9.58
CA ILE A 105 -20.13 26.11 9.30
C ILE A 105 -20.29 25.84 7.80
N ARG A 106 -21.09 26.65 7.10
CA ARG A 106 -21.35 26.48 5.67
C ARG A 106 -20.20 26.93 4.78
N LEU A 107 -19.39 27.88 5.25
CA LEU A 107 -18.14 28.28 4.59
C LEU A 107 -17.04 27.20 4.62
N ASN A 108 -17.21 26.10 5.36
CA ASN A 108 -16.29 24.96 5.26
C ASN A 108 -16.36 24.23 3.90
N SER A 109 -17.41 24.47 3.10
CA SER A 109 -17.59 23.86 1.78
C SER A 109 -17.14 24.81 0.65
N LEU A 110 -16.13 24.41 -0.12
CA LEU A 110 -15.69 25.16 -1.30
C LEU A 110 -16.77 25.22 -2.39
N THR A 111 -17.58 24.16 -2.54
CA THR A 111 -18.74 24.18 -3.45
C THR A 111 -19.72 25.28 -3.04
N PHE A 112 -20.02 25.35 -1.74
CA PHE A 112 -20.90 26.38 -1.21
C PHE A 112 -20.32 27.78 -1.45
N ILE A 113 -19.02 27.97 -1.16
CA ILE A 113 -18.32 29.24 -1.41
C ILE A 113 -18.38 29.64 -2.89
N GLN A 114 -18.12 28.71 -3.81
CA GLN A 114 -18.14 28.98 -5.25
C GLN A 114 -19.52 29.45 -5.71
N ASP A 115 -20.58 28.81 -5.22
CA ASP A 115 -21.96 29.05 -5.66
C ASP A 115 -22.58 30.34 -5.06
N LEU A 116 -21.93 30.97 -4.07
CA LEU A 116 -22.33 32.29 -3.61
C LEU A 116 -22.11 33.36 -4.69
N ASN A 117 -22.91 34.42 -4.67
CA ASN A 117 -22.59 35.62 -5.44
C ASN A 117 -21.55 36.48 -4.69
N ALA A 118 -20.90 37.40 -5.40
CA ALA A 118 -19.84 38.22 -4.84
C ALA A 118 -20.31 39.14 -3.70
N SER A 119 -21.54 39.66 -3.77
CA SER A 119 -22.13 40.48 -2.71
C SER A 119 -22.28 39.70 -1.41
N THR A 120 -22.84 38.48 -1.49
CA THR A 120 -22.99 37.60 -0.33
C THR A 120 -21.65 37.19 0.25
N ARG A 121 -20.64 36.87 -0.58
CA ARG A 121 -19.28 36.62 -0.07
C ARG A 121 -18.73 37.82 0.69
N ASN A 122 -18.93 39.04 0.19
CA ASN A 122 -18.47 40.26 0.85
C ASN A 122 -19.15 40.51 2.19
N GLU A 123 -20.46 40.23 2.31
CA GLU A 123 -21.16 40.29 3.60
C GLU A 123 -20.66 39.22 4.57
N MET A 124 -20.49 37.99 4.10
CA MET A 124 -19.97 36.90 4.92
C MET A 124 -18.54 37.17 5.42
N LYS A 125 -17.71 37.94 4.72
CA LYS A 125 -16.39 38.34 5.23
C LYS A 125 -16.46 39.10 6.57
N LYS A 126 -17.52 39.87 6.80
CA LYS A 126 -17.67 40.72 7.99
C LYS A 126 -17.86 39.92 9.28
N ILE A 127 -18.36 38.69 9.17
CA ILE A 127 -18.59 37.80 10.31
C ILE A 127 -17.38 36.90 10.62
N ILE A 128 -16.35 36.90 9.77
CA ILE A 128 -15.16 36.09 9.96
C ILE A 128 -14.30 36.73 11.05
N PRO A 129 -13.88 35.97 12.08
CA PRO A 129 -12.94 36.46 13.08
C PRO A 129 -11.65 37.02 12.44
N GLN A 130 -11.14 38.13 12.98
CA GLN A 130 -10.00 38.86 12.42
C GLN A 130 -8.70 38.04 12.35
N ASP A 131 -8.56 37.03 13.21
CA ASP A 131 -7.46 36.07 13.23
C ASP A 131 -7.56 35.01 12.12
N ASN A 132 -8.71 34.88 11.44
CA ASN A 132 -8.92 33.95 10.34
C ASN A 132 -8.75 34.63 8.96
N SER A 133 -7.59 35.25 8.76
CA SER A 133 -7.21 35.90 7.51
C SER A 133 -7.26 34.96 6.29
N ASN A 134 -7.03 33.66 6.50
CA ASN A 134 -7.06 32.65 5.45
C ASN A 134 -8.45 32.47 4.83
N LEU A 135 -9.52 32.45 5.64
CA LEU A 135 -10.89 32.31 5.10
C LEU A 135 -11.33 33.57 4.35
N VAL A 136 -10.88 34.75 4.81
CA VAL A 136 -11.12 36.03 4.11
C VAL A 136 -10.48 36.00 2.72
N LYS A 137 -9.19 35.68 2.63
CA LYS A 137 -8.48 35.56 1.34
C LYS A 137 -9.12 34.52 0.42
N LEU A 138 -9.61 33.40 0.97
CA LEU A 138 -10.32 32.39 0.20
C LEU A 138 -11.59 32.95 -0.44
N LEU A 139 -12.42 33.69 0.31
CA LEU A 139 -13.62 34.33 -0.25
C LEU A 139 -13.27 35.37 -1.32
N GLU A 140 -12.18 36.11 -1.13
CA GLU A 140 -11.68 37.07 -2.12
C GLU A 140 -11.17 36.39 -3.39
N ALA A 141 -10.50 35.25 -3.26
CA ALA A 141 -10.11 34.43 -4.40
C ALA A 141 -11.33 34.02 -5.24
N PHE A 142 -12.43 33.59 -4.61
CA PHE A 142 -13.67 33.25 -5.30
C PHE A 142 -14.47 34.45 -5.82
N ASN A 143 -14.10 35.68 -5.45
CA ASN A 143 -14.60 36.90 -6.11
C ASN A 143 -13.80 37.27 -7.36
N ALA A 144 -12.55 36.82 -7.47
CA ALA A 144 -11.73 37.04 -8.64
C ALA A 144 -12.22 36.22 -9.85
N LYS A 145 -11.87 36.67 -11.05
CA LYS A 145 -12.16 35.94 -12.30
C LYS A 145 -11.53 34.54 -12.31
N ASP A 146 -10.39 34.39 -11.66
CA ASP A 146 -9.67 33.14 -11.51
C ASP A 146 -9.11 33.02 -10.09
N PRO A 147 -9.75 32.19 -9.23
CA PRO A 147 -9.33 32.03 -7.84
C PRO A 147 -7.89 31.53 -7.69
N LEU A 148 -7.42 30.70 -8.63
CA LEU A 148 -6.09 30.12 -8.56
C LEU A 148 -5.02 31.17 -8.91
N SER A 149 -5.28 31.98 -9.94
CA SER A 149 -4.42 33.14 -10.27
C SER A 149 -4.40 34.17 -9.13
N TYR A 150 -5.55 34.41 -8.46
CA TYR A 150 -5.59 35.28 -7.29
C TYR A 150 -4.70 34.76 -6.17
N ALA A 151 -4.74 33.46 -5.87
CA ALA A 151 -3.91 32.87 -4.83
C ALA A 151 -2.41 33.05 -5.12
N VAL A 152 -2.00 32.89 -6.38
CA VAL A 152 -0.60 33.05 -6.81
C VAL A 152 -0.16 34.51 -6.70
N LEU A 153 -0.95 35.46 -7.23
CA LEU A 153 -0.63 36.89 -7.19
C LEU A 153 -0.56 37.47 -5.78
N ASN A 154 -1.28 36.87 -4.82
CA ASN A 154 -1.31 37.31 -3.43
C ASN A 154 -0.45 36.44 -2.49
N TYR A 155 0.42 35.57 -3.05
CA TYR A 155 1.28 34.68 -2.29
C TYR A 155 0.51 33.86 -1.22
N ASP A 156 -0.69 33.40 -1.57
CA ASP A 156 -1.58 32.61 -0.70
C ASP A 156 -1.39 31.11 -0.94
N SER A 157 -0.24 30.59 -0.49
CA SER A 157 0.14 29.17 -0.55
C SER A 157 -0.89 28.26 0.15
N ALA A 158 -1.40 28.69 1.30
CA ALA A 158 -2.36 27.93 2.10
C ALA A 158 -3.68 27.66 1.35
N ASN A 159 -4.24 28.67 0.67
CA ASN A 159 -5.47 28.46 -0.12
C ASN A 159 -5.19 27.95 -1.53
N PHE A 160 -3.97 28.10 -2.08
CA PHE A 160 -3.60 27.53 -3.38
C PHE A 160 -3.93 26.04 -3.45
N TYR A 161 -3.53 25.24 -2.45
CA TYR A 161 -3.80 23.80 -2.44
C TYR A 161 -5.30 23.47 -2.38
N LYS A 162 -6.06 24.22 -1.58
CA LYS A 162 -7.52 24.04 -1.46
C LYS A 162 -8.20 24.31 -2.80
N ILE A 163 -7.86 25.43 -3.43
CA ILE A 163 -8.41 25.84 -4.72
C ILE A 163 -7.99 24.86 -5.81
N TYR A 164 -6.70 24.56 -5.92
CA TYR A 164 -6.16 23.61 -6.91
C TYR A 164 -6.73 22.19 -6.74
N GLY A 165 -6.95 21.75 -5.51
CA GLY A 165 -7.56 20.45 -5.21
C GLY A 165 -9.04 20.38 -5.61
N PHE A 166 -9.75 21.50 -5.46
CA PHE A 166 -11.18 21.63 -5.69
C PHE A 166 -11.58 21.80 -7.16
N LEU A 167 -10.84 22.61 -7.93
CA LEU A 167 -11.18 22.90 -9.31
C LEU A 167 -11.10 21.63 -10.19
N LYS A 168 -12.17 21.36 -10.96
CA LYS A 168 -12.22 20.25 -11.93
C LYS A 168 -11.32 20.53 -13.13
N ASP A 169 -11.46 21.71 -13.73
CA ASP A 169 -10.64 22.19 -14.84
C ASP A 169 -9.41 22.92 -14.30
N LYS A 170 -8.43 22.12 -13.87
CA LYS A 170 -7.19 22.66 -13.30
C LYS A 170 -6.41 23.37 -14.40
N LYS A 171 -6.33 24.70 -14.29
CA LYS A 171 -5.40 25.48 -15.12
C LYS A 171 -3.98 25.04 -14.83
N ASP A 172 -3.20 24.95 -15.89
CA ASP A 172 -1.76 24.69 -15.82
C ASP A 172 -1.02 25.92 -16.33
N PHE A 173 -0.03 26.38 -15.58
CA PHE A 173 0.69 27.61 -15.83
C PHE A 173 2.02 27.57 -15.07
N PHE A 174 2.94 28.45 -15.46
CA PHE A 174 4.21 28.60 -14.74
C PHE A 174 3.98 29.32 -13.41
N LEU A 175 4.61 28.78 -12.38
CA LEU A 175 4.79 29.42 -11.09
C LEU A 175 6.20 30.02 -11.03
N GLU A 176 6.28 31.25 -10.51
CA GLU A 176 7.57 31.91 -10.26
C GLU A 176 8.30 31.23 -9.10
N LYS A 177 9.64 31.38 -9.09
CA LYS A 177 10.51 30.74 -8.09
C LYS A 177 10.06 31.04 -6.66
N ASP A 178 9.82 32.32 -6.36
CA ASP A 178 9.47 32.75 -5.00
C ASP A 178 8.17 32.10 -4.53
N PHE A 179 7.20 31.92 -5.43
CA PHE A 179 5.93 31.27 -5.07
C PHE A 179 6.08 29.75 -4.89
N VAL A 180 6.88 29.05 -5.71
CA VAL A 180 7.10 27.61 -5.49
C VAL A 180 7.88 27.34 -4.19
N ASP A 181 8.74 28.28 -3.78
CA ASP A 181 9.41 28.24 -2.46
C ASP A 181 8.41 28.45 -1.31
N GLU A 182 7.43 29.37 -1.46
CA GLU A 182 6.34 29.49 -0.49
C GLU A 182 5.48 28.21 -0.42
N LEU A 183 5.17 27.61 -1.58
CA LEU A 183 4.47 26.33 -1.62
C LEU A 183 5.23 25.24 -0.84
N ALA A 184 6.56 25.19 -0.95
CA ALA A 184 7.39 24.18 -0.30
C ALA A 184 7.34 24.20 1.23
N LYS A 185 6.98 25.35 1.83
CA LYS A 185 6.88 25.52 3.29
C LYS A 185 5.60 24.93 3.88
N GLU A 186 4.58 24.69 3.06
CA GLU A 186 3.28 24.20 3.51
C GLU A 186 3.27 22.67 3.71
N LYS A 187 2.49 22.20 4.69
CA LYS A 187 2.37 20.76 4.98
C LYS A 187 1.75 19.97 3.83
N GLU A 188 0.91 20.61 3.01
CA GLU A 188 0.23 20.04 1.85
C GLU A 188 1.21 19.73 0.70
N PHE A 189 2.36 20.40 0.64
CA PHE A 189 3.32 20.33 -0.46
C PHE A 189 3.71 18.90 -0.80
N THR A 190 4.01 18.09 0.22
CA THR A 190 4.47 16.71 0.03
C THR A 190 3.46 15.87 -0.75
N ASN A 191 2.16 16.00 -0.46
CA ASN A 191 1.12 15.25 -1.15
C ASN A 191 0.86 15.83 -2.54
N PHE A 192 0.92 17.15 -2.67
CA PHE A 192 0.78 17.83 -3.95
C PHE A 192 1.86 17.39 -4.95
N VAL A 193 3.14 17.46 -4.58
CA VAL A 193 4.25 17.06 -5.46
C VAL A 193 4.14 15.58 -5.82
N LYS A 194 3.90 14.69 -4.84
CA LYS A 194 3.67 13.26 -5.08
C LYS A 194 2.59 13.04 -6.13
N GLU A 195 1.42 13.65 -5.95
CA GLU A 195 0.30 13.42 -6.84
C GLU A 195 0.59 13.87 -8.27
N ILE A 196 1.06 15.11 -8.45
CA ILE A 196 1.22 15.66 -9.80
C ILE A 196 2.37 14.97 -10.54
N ILE A 197 3.45 14.59 -9.84
CA ILE A 197 4.63 13.95 -10.45
C ILE A 197 4.31 12.51 -10.85
N ILE A 198 3.76 11.70 -9.94
CA ILE A 198 3.42 10.29 -10.20
C ILE A 198 2.37 10.18 -11.32
N LYS A 199 1.35 11.05 -11.29
CA LYS A 199 0.30 11.06 -12.32
C LYS A 199 0.69 11.87 -13.56
N LYS A 200 1.89 12.47 -13.60
CA LYS A 200 2.38 13.39 -14.64
C LYS A 200 1.36 14.46 -15.04
N LYS A 201 0.65 15.03 -14.07
CA LYS A 201 -0.33 16.12 -14.26
C LYS A 201 0.36 17.48 -14.23
N SER A 202 -0.29 18.50 -14.79
CA SER A 202 0.14 19.90 -14.76
C SER A 202 1.61 20.10 -15.18
N PRO A 203 1.96 19.81 -16.45
CA PRO A 203 3.34 19.89 -16.93
C PRO A 203 4.02 21.24 -16.70
N LEU A 204 3.32 22.38 -16.83
CA LEU A 204 3.92 23.70 -16.61
C LEU A 204 4.25 23.93 -15.12
N ILE A 205 3.34 23.55 -14.22
CA ILE A 205 3.60 23.58 -12.78
C ILE A 205 4.77 22.65 -12.42
N ARG A 206 4.80 21.42 -12.94
CA ARG A 206 5.92 20.48 -12.71
C ARG A 206 7.24 21.06 -13.18
N LYS A 207 7.28 21.72 -14.33
CA LYS A 207 8.47 22.41 -14.82
C LYS A 207 8.89 23.55 -13.87
N SER A 208 7.95 24.30 -13.31
CA SER A 208 8.26 25.31 -12.28
C SER A 208 8.82 24.71 -10.99
N LEU A 209 8.37 23.53 -10.57
CA LEU A 209 8.82 22.89 -9.33
C LEU A 209 10.32 22.52 -9.33
N VAL A 210 10.97 22.44 -10.49
CA VAL A 210 12.43 22.24 -10.58
C VAL A 210 13.20 23.42 -9.95
N ASN A 211 12.56 24.60 -9.87
CA ASN A 211 13.18 25.81 -9.32
C ASN A 211 13.08 25.95 -7.81
N VAL A 212 12.39 25.04 -7.11
CA VAL A 212 12.28 25.03 -5.65
C VAL A 212 13.68 24.98 -5.04
N ASP A 213 13.94 25.80 -4.02
CA ASP A 213 15.14 25.70 -3.20
C ASP A 213 15.15 24.35 -2.46
N ALA A 214 16.12 23.51 -2.78
CA ALA A 214 16.25 22.18 -2.19
C ALA A 214 16.35 22.22 -0.65
N ASN A 215 16.85 23.32 -0.06
CA ASN A 215 16.94 23.47 1.40
C ASN A 215 15.59 23.62 2.09
N LEU A 216 14.52 23.95 1.36
CA LEU A 216 13.15 23.99 1.87
C LEU A 216 12.47 22.62 1.84
N THR A 217 13.13 21.63 1.25
CA THR A 217 12.59 20.29 1.01
C THR A 217 13.17 19.28 2.01
N PHE A 218 12.50 18.15 2.16
CA PHE A 218 12.90 17.05 3.04
C PHE A 218 12.19 15.75 2.67
N GLN A 219 12.83 14.63 3.00
CA GLN A 219 12.32 13.27 2.87
C GLN A 219 11.65 13.04 1.50
N ASP A 220 10.36 12.70 1.51
CA ASP A 220 9.63 12.36 0.30
C ASP A 220 9.52 13.54 -0.67
N ASN A 221 9.27 14.76 -0.21
CA ASN A 221 9.06 15.86 -1.15
C ASN A 221 10.36 16.18 -1.93
N ALA A 222 11.52 16.10 -1.27
CA ALA A 222 12.82 16.17 -1.91
C ALA A 222 12.98 15.02 -2.92
N PHE A 223 12.70 13.78 -2.51
CA PHE A 223 12.84 12.62 -3.39
C PHE A 223 11.97 12.72 -4.65
N TYR A 224 10.70 13.09 -4.53
CA TYR A 224 9.83 13.24 -5.71
C TYR A 224 10.22 14.43 -6.57
N LEU A 225 10.70 15.54 -5.99
CA LEU A 225 11.28 16.64 -6.77
C LEU A 225 12.53 16.21 -7.55
N GLY A 226 13.35 15.32 -6.99
CA GLY A 226 14.44 14.65 -7.71
C GLY A 226 13.94 13.85 -8.91
N VAL A 227 12.90 13.02 -8.71
CA VAL A 227 12.23 12.28 -9.80
C VAL A 227 11.65 13.23 -10.85
N ASN A 228 11.07 14.36 -10.43
CA ASN A 228 10.55 15.36 -11.36
C ASN A 228 11.65 16.05 -12.16
N ALA A 229 12.78 16.39 -11.54
CA ALA A 229 13.92 16.96 -12.24
C ALA A 229 14.48 15.97 -13.29
N ILE A 230 14.51 14.66 -13.00
CA ILE A 230 14.80 13.62 -14.00
C ILE A 230 13.81 13.65 -15.17
N LEU A 231 12.51 13.76 -14.89
CA LEU A 231 11.48 13.86 -15.94
C LEU A 231 11.62 15.13 -16.80
N GLU A 232 12.13 16.22 -16.23
CA GLU A 232 12.40 17.48 -16.93
C GLU A 232 13.82 17.56 -17.51
N ASN A 233 14.59 16.45 -17.48
CA ASN A 233 15.96 16.32 -17.97
C ASN A 233 16.98 17.26 -17.30
N ASP A 234 16.78 17.57 -16.02
CA ASP A 234 17.71 18.37 -15.21
C ASP A 234 18.42 17.49 -14.17
N ASP A 235 19.47 16.80 -14.60
CA ASP A 235 20.28 15.92 -13.75
C ASP A 235 20.94 16.67 -12.58
N LYS A 236 21.27 17.96 -12.76
CA LYS A 236 21.89 18.77 -11.72
C LYS A 236 20.90 19.03 -10.59
N LYS A 237 19.68 19.46 -10.91
CA LYS A 237 18.63 19.64 -9.91
C LYS A 237 18.18 18.33 -9.30
N ALA A 238 18.13 17.26 -10.09
CA ALA A 238 17.84 15.92 -9.57
C ALA A 238 18.83 15.53 -8.48
N LEU A 239 20.14 15.76 -8.71
CA LEU A 239 21.19 15.47 -7.74
C LEU A 239 21.03 16.29 -6.44
N GLU A 240 20.75 17.59 -6.54
CA GLU A 240 20.49 18.46 -5.38
C GLU A 240 19.35 17.89 -4.50
N PHE A 241 18.23 17.56 -5.12
CA PHE A 241 17.06 17.02 -4.40
C PHE A 241 17.28 15.62 -3.84
N PHE A 242 17.94 14.71 -4.57
CA PHE A 242 18.23 13.37 -4.05
C PHE A 242 19.24 13.41 -2.90
N GLN A 243 20.19 14.36 -2.90
CA GLN A 243 21.10 14.55 -1.77
C GLN A 243 20.33 15.00 -0.52
N VAL A 244 19.44 15.99 -0.63
CA VAL A 244 18.56 16.39 0.48
C VAL A 244 17.69 15.23 0.95
N ALA A 245 17.12 14.44 0.03
CA ALA A 245 16.33 13.27 0.38
C ALA A 245 17.16 12.24 1.16
N LYS A 246 18.38 11.91 0.69
CA LYS A 246 19.32 11.01 1.36
C LYS A 246 19.60 11.47 2.79
N ASP A 247 19.88 12.76 2.98
CA ASP A 247 20.31 13.33 4.26
C ASP A 247 19.17 13.46 5.27
N THR A 248 17.92 13.55 4.80
CA THR A 248 16.74 13.76 5.65
C THR A 248 15.88 12.51 5.85
N PHE A 249 16.07 11.45 5.04
CA PHE A 249 15.38 10.18 5.24
C PHE A 249 15.80 9.48 6.53
N LYS A 250 14.81 9.02 7.30
CA LYS A 250 15.03 8.31 8.57
C LYS A 250 15.21 6.80 8.41
N SER A 251 14.76 6.24 7.29
CA SER A 251 14.70 4.81 7.04
C SER A 251 15.80 4.41 6.05
N LYS A 252 16.66 3.46 6.44
CA LYS A 252 17.77 3.00 5.59
C LYS A 252 17.33 2.56 4.17
N PRO A 253 16.23 1.80 3.96
CA PRO A 253 15.73 1.52 2.61
C PRO A 253 15.43 2.76 1.75
N LEU A 254 14.99 3.87 2.35
CA LEU A 254 14.72 5.11 1.62
C LEU A 254 16.03 5.88 1.33
N VAL A 255 16.96 5.87 2.28
CA VAL A 255 18.33 6.37 2.09
C VAL A 255 18.99 5.62 0.93
N ASP A 256 18.90 4.29 0.89
CA ASP A 256 19.43 3.46 -0.20
C ASP A 256 18.78 3.80 -1.54
N ASN A 257 17.46 4.05 -1.58
CA ASN A 257 16.80 4.48 -2.81
C ASN A 257 17.36 5.81 -3.32
N ALA A 258 17.47 6.83 -2.45
CA ALA A 258 18.07 8.12 -2.83
C ALA A 258 19.54 7.96 -3.26
N ASN A 259 20.31 7.15 -2.53
CA ASN A 259 21.72 6.89 -2.84
C ASN A 259 21.89 6.21 -4.20
N PHE A 260 20.97 5.32 -4.56
CA PHE A 260 20.95 4.67 -5.86
C PHE A 260 20.69 5.65 -6.99
N TRP A 261 19.75 6.59 -6.82
CA TRP A 261 19.52 7.66 -7.80
C TRP A 261 20.75 8.57 -7.96
N ILE A 262 21.41 8.93 -6.85
CA ILE A 262 22.66 9.71 -6.91
C ILE A 262 23.75 8.93 -7.68
N TYR A 263 23.88 7.62 -7.44
CA TYR A 263 24.80 6.77 -8.19
C TYR A 263 24.46 6.73 -9.69
N LEU A 264 23.18 6.56 -10.05
CA LEU A 264 22.75 6.53 -11.46
C LEU A 264 23.10 7.82 -12.20
N ILE A 265 23.00 8.99 -11.54
CA ILE A 265 23.32 10.28 -12.13
C ILE A 265 24.83 10.51 -12.21
N THR A 266 25.55 10.27 -11.12
CA THR A 266 26.97 10.66 -10.98
C THR A 266 27.95 9.62 -11.50
N GLN A 267 27.53 8.34 -11.51
CA GLN A 267 28.39 7.17 -11.72
C GLN A 267 29.56 7.07 -10.71
N ASP A 268 29.49 7.80 -9.59
CA ASP A 268 30.51 7.75 -8.54
C ASP A 268 30.39 6.43 -7.75
N LYS A 269 31.46 5.63 -7.81
CA LYS A 269 31.56 4.32 -7.17
C LYS A 269 31.44 4.38 -5.65
N LYS A 270 31.70 5.53 -5.02
CA LYS A 270 31.49 5.70 -3.57
C LYS A 270 30.06 5.36 -3.16
N TYR A 271 29.06 5.83 -3.91
CA TYR A 271 27.66 5.55 -3.61
C TYR A 271 27.29 4.09 -3.85
N LEU A 272 27.90 3.46 -4.85
CA LEU A 272 27.77 2.02 -5.10
C LEU A 272 28.35 1.20 -3.94
N ASP A 273 29.52 1.59 -3.41
CA ASP A 273 30.15 0.95 -2.26
C ASP A 273 29.31 1.11 -0.98
N GLU A 274 28.75 2.31 -0.74
CA GLU A 274 27.82 2.57 0.37
C GLU A 274 26.56 1.70 0.29
N LEU A 275 25.99 1.54 -0.91
CA LEU A 275 24.82 0.68 -1.13
C LEU A 275 25.14 -0.80 -0.89
N ALA A 276 26.30 -1.25 -1.38
CA ALA A 276 26.72 -2.64 -1.26
C ALA A 276 26.98 -3.04 0.20
N GLN A 277 27.34 -2.07 1.06
CA GLN A 277 27.55 -2.24 2.50
C GLN A 277 26.29 -2.02 3.35
N SER A 278 25.16 -1.65 2.74
CA SER A 278 23.92 -1.42 3.48
C SER A 278 23.47 -2.66 4.25
N ASP A 279 23.05 -2.46 5.50
CA ASP A 279 22.41 -3.46 6.36
C ASP A 279 20.93 -3.67 6.02
N SER A 280 20.36 -2.79 5.20
CA SER A 280 19.00 -2.90 4.69
C SER A 280 18.97 -3.77 3.42
N LEU A 281 18.39 -4.96 3.51
CA LEU A 281 18.21 -5.84 2.36
C LEU A 281 17.04 -5.36 1.48
N ASN A 282 17.38 -4.72 0.37
CA ASN A 282 16.45 -4.19 -0.63
C ASN A 282 17.04 -4.28 -2.05
N ILE A 283 16.24 -4.03 -3.08
CA ILE A 283 16.65 -4.19 -4.49
C ILE A 283 17.90 -3.38 -4.87
N TYR A 284 18.12 -2.22 -4.25
CA TYR A 284 19.24 -1.34 -4.54
C TYR A 284 20.54 -1.88 -3.94
N SER A 285 20.50 -2.27 -2.65
CA SER A 285 21.62 -2.92 -1.97
C SER A 285 21.99 -4.26 -2.64
N LEU A 286 21.00 -5.06 -3.05
CA LEU A 286 21.22 -6.35 -3.72
C LEU A 286 21.88 -6.14 -5.08
N TYR A 287 21.39 -5.17 -5.85
CA TYR A 287 21.96 -4.87 -7.16
C TYR A 287 23.38 -4.31 -7.04
N ALA A 288 23.63 -3.43 -6.07
CA ALA A 288 24.98 -2.93 -5.81
C ALA A 288 25.95 -4.07 -5.44
N ARG A 289 25.51 -5.04 -4.62
CA ARG A 289 26.31 -6.22 -4.28
C ARG A 289 26.60 -7.10 -5.48
N GLU A 290 25.61 -7.32 -6.35
CA GLU A 290 25.80 -8.04 -7.61
C GLU A 290 26.86 -7.37 -8.49
N LEU A 291 26.74 -6.06 -8.73
CA LEU A 291 27.70 -5.28 -9.53
C LEU A 291 29.13 -5.32 -8.96
N LYS A 292 29.25 -5.51 -7.64
CA LYS A 292 30.52 -5.62 -6.91
C LYS A 292 31.03 -7.06 -6.77
N GLY A 293 30.28 -8.06 -7.23
CA GLY A 293 30.62 -9.48 -7.03
C GLY A 293 30.60 -9.90 -5.56
N LEU A 294 29.80 -9.24 -4.72
CA LEU A 294 29.67 -9.56 -3.30
C LEU A 294 28.53 -10.57 -3.07
N PRO A 295 28.68 -11.51 -2.11
CA PRO A 295 27.64 -12.49 -1.79
C PRO A 295 26.39 -11.81 -1.22
N LEU A 296 25.27 -12.51 -1.07
CA LEU A 296 24.14 -11.96 -0.31
C LEU A 296 24.52 -11.67 1.16
N PRO A 297 23.85 -10.72 1.83
CA PRO A 297 23.96 -10.57 3.28
C PRO A 297 23.60 -11.88 3.98
N LYS A 298 24.12 -12.07 5.21
CA LYS A 298 23.82 -13.27 6.00
C LYS A 298 22.31 -13.41 6.21
N ILE A 299 21.77 -14.56 5.83
CA ILE A 299 20.40 -14.96 6.12
C ILE A 299 20.41 -15.89 7.33
N GLU A 300 19.50 -15.67 8.28
CA GLU A 300 19.43 -16.48 9.49
C GLU A 300 18.75 -17.83 9.19
N GLU A 301 19.46 -18.92 9.49
CA GLU A 301 18.97 -20.28 9.33
C GLU A 301 18.30 -20.78 10.61
N LEU A 302 17.06 -21.25 10.49
CA LEU A 302 16.28 -21.75 11.61
C LEU A 302 16.00 -23.24 11.47
N SER A 303 16.42 -24.03 12.47
CA SER A 303 16.25 -25.49 12.49
C SER A 303 15.69 -25.98 13.83
N PRO A 304 14.41 -25.66 14.15
CA PRO A 304 13.80 -26.09 15.40
C PRO A 304 13.64 -27.63 15.46
N LYS A 305 14.05 -28.22 16.59
CA LYS A 305 13.87 -29.66 16.86
C LYS A 305 12.45 -30.00 17.35
N LYS A 306 11.85 -29.11 18.15
CA LYS A 306 10.51 -29.27 18.72
C LYS A 306 9.45 -29.13 17.61
N GLN A 307 8.50 -30.05 17.55
CA GLN A 307 7.48 -30.06 16.50
C GLN A 307 6.47 -28.93 16.67
N LYS A 308 5.88 -28.80 17.87
CA LYS A 308 4.80 -27.85 18.18
C LYS A 308 4.81 -27.39 19.63
N ASN A 309 4.10 -26.32 19.92
CA ASN A 309 3.70 -25.91 21.28
C ASN A 309 2.16 -25.96 21.41
N ASP A 310 1.60 -25.37 22.46
CA ASP A 310 0.15 -25.36 22.71
C ASP A 310 -0.59 -24.20 22.04
N PHE A 311 0.10 -23.36 21.26
CA PHE A 311 -0.51 -22.24 20.55
C PHE A 311 -1.26 -22.73 19.31
N ASP A 312 -2.54 -22.39 19.21
CA ASP A 312 -3.35 -22.72 18.05
C ASP A 312 -3.08 -21.75 16.87
N MET A 313 -2.33 -22.22 15.88
CA MET A 313 -2.02 -21.48 14.66
C MET A 313 -3.25 -21.23 13.76
N LYS A 314 -4.40 -21.85 14.05
CA LYS A 314 -5.65 -21.74 13.28
C LYS A 314 -6.66 -20.79 13.91
N ASP A 315 -6.44 -20.33 15.14
CA ASP A 315 -7.31 -19.35 15.80
C ASP A 315 -6.87 -17.91 15.45
N PRO A 316 -7.65 -17.15 14.65
CA PRO A 316 -7.34 -15.76 14.35
C PRO A 316 -7.38 -14.85 15.58
N PHE A 317 -8.18 -15.17 16.60
CA PHE A 317 -8.24 -14.38 17.83
C PHE A 317 -7.00 -14.60 18.71
N ALA A 318 -6.48 -15.84 18.76
CA ALA A 318 -5.21 -16.16 19.43
C ALA A 318 -4.05 -15.36 18.81
N TRP A 319 -3.97 -15.32 17.48
CA TRP A 319 -2.98 -14.49 16.79
C TRP A 319 -3.14 -13.00 17.08
N GLN A 320 -4.36 -12.44 17.02
CA GLN A 320 -4.58 -11.01 17.31
C GLN A 320 -4.18 -10.63 18.74
N LYS A 321 -4.47 -11.49 19.71
CA LYS A 321 -4.05 -11.32 21.11
C LYS A 321 -2.52 -11.28 21.21
N LEU A 322 -1.84 -12.26 20.63
CA LEU A 322 -0.38 -12.36 20.65
C LEU A 322 0.29 -11.21 19.90
N ALA A 323 -0.22 -10.82 18.73
CA ALA A 323 0.32 -9.71 17.95
C ALA A 323 0.26 -8.39 18.73
N LYS A 324 -0.79 -8.18 19.54
CA LYS A 324 -0.92 -7.02 20.42
C LYS A 324 0.08 -7.04 21.58
N GLU A 325 0.38 -8.22 22.12
CA GLU A 325 1.43 -8.42 23.12
C GLU A 325 2.82 -8.12 22.52
N ILE A 326 3.12 -8.70 21.36
CA ILE A 326 4.37 -8.49 20.63
C ILE A 326 4.57 -7.01 20.31
N ALA A 327 3.53 -6.29 19.87
CA ALA A 327 3.61 -4.88 19.54
C ALA A 327 3.96 -3.97 20.73
N LYS A 328 3.74 -4.44 21.97
CA LYS A 328 4.02 -3.69 23.20
C LYS A 328 5.28 -4.15 23.93
N GLY A 329 5.83 -5.31 23.56
CA GLY A 329 6.98 -5.90 24.24
C GLY A 329 8.28 -5.13 23.97
N THR A 330 9.09 -5.01 25.01
CA THR A 330 10.48 -4.54 24.89
C THR A 330 11.36 -5.59 24.22
N PRO A 331 12.51 -5.23 23.63
CA PRO A 331 13.43 -6.19 23.02
C PRO A 331 13.74 -7.42 23.89
N ASN A 332 13.99 -7.23 25.18
CA ASN A 332 14.31 -8.32 26.12
C ASN A 332 13.11 -9.23 26.42
N GLU A 333 11.90 -8.67 26.51
CA GLU A 333 10.68 -9.47 26.68
C GLU A 333 10.38 -10.28 25.42
N LEU A 334 10.56 -9.68 24.24
CA LEU A 334 10.38 -10.36 22.97
C LEU A 334 11.39 -11.48 22.77
N GLU A 335 12.66 -11.31 23.17
CA GLU A 335 13.65 -12.39 23.14
C GLU A 335 13.27 -13.57 24.03
N LYS A 336 12.65 -13.31 25.20
CA LYS A 336 12.14 -14.38 26.07
C LYS A 336 10.94 -15.07 25.44
N LEU A 337 9.96 -14.30 24.99
CA LEU A 337 8.73 -14.79 24.35
C LEU A 337 9.03 -15.63 23.11
N ALA A 338 10.01 -15.22 22.28
CA ALA A 338 10.38 -15.94 21.08
C ALA A 338 10.73 -17.42 21.35
N LYS A 339 11.38 -17.72 22.48
CA LYS A 339 11.83 -19.09 22.80
C LYS A 339 10.67 -20.09 22.84
N ASP A 340 9.48 -19.66 23.27
CA ASP A 340 8.31 -20.51 23.38
C ASP A 340 7.74 -20.93 22.01
N PHE A 341 8.03 -20.13 20.98
CA PHE A 341 7.60 -20.35 19.60
C PHE A 341 8.70 -20.96 18.71
N TYR A 342 9.87 -21.31 19.25
CA TYR A 342 10.94 -21.98 18.47
C TYR A 342 10.62 -23.46 18.22
N THR A 343 9.59 -23.68 17.41
CA THR A 343 9.06 -24.99 16.99
C THR A 343 8.89 -25.01 15.48
N LYS A 344 8.76 -26.19 14.87
CA LYS A 344 8.49 -26.31 13.43
C LYS A 344 7.13 -25.69 13.05
N GLU A 345 6.09 -25.92 13.84
CA GLU A 345 4.73 -25.41 13.59
C GLU A 345 4.62 -23.89 13.77
N ASN A 346 5.33 -23.31 14.74
CA ASN A 346 5.20 -21.89 15.11
C ASN A 346 6.35 -21.01 14.60
N ILE A 347 7.17 -21.52 13.66
CA ILE A 347 8.38 -20.84 13.20
C ILE A 347 8.12 -19.45 12.59
N ALA A 348 6.92 -19.25 12.02
CA ALA A 348 6.47 -17.95 11.52
C ALA A 348 6.33 -16.92 12.66
N ILE A 349 5.74 -17.31 13.79
CA ILE A 349 5.62 -16.46 14.98
C ILE A 349 7.01 -16.19 15.57
N TYR A 350 7.86 -17.21 15.68
CA TYR A 350 9.25 -17.04 16.15
C TYR A 350 9.98 -15.97 15.33
N ALA A 351 10.00 -16.11 13.99
CA ALA A 351 10.66 -15.17 13.11
C ALA A 351 10.06 -13.75 13.25
N TYR A 352 8.73 -13.65 13.33
CA TYR A 352 8.02 -12.38 13.50
C TYR A 352 8.42 -11.64 14.79
N ILE A 353 8.60 -12.37 15.90
CA ILE A 353 9.04 -11.83 17.19
C ILE A 353 10.51 -11.43 17.09
N LYS A 354 11.37 -12.30 16.56
CA LYS A 354 12.82 -12.07 16.44
C LYS A 354 13.17 -10.87 15.57
N GLU A 355 12.48 -10.68 14.45
CA GLU A 355 12.63 -9.48 13.61
C GLU A 355 12.44 -8.19 14.43
N ARG A 356 11.49 -8.16 15.36
CA ARG A 356 11.21 -6.99 16.22
C ARG A 356 12.17 -6.87 17.39
N ALA A 357 12.46 -7.98 18.06
CA ALA A 357 13.38 -8.02 19.19
C ALA A 357 14.78 -7.50 18.81
N GLU A 358 15.21 -7.78 17.58
CA GLU A 358 16.53 -7.40 17.08
C GLU A 358 16.51 -6.08 16.27
N GLY A 359 15.38 -5.36 16.26
CA GLY A 359 15.25 -4.08 15.55
C GLY A 359 15.45 -4.20 14.04
N PHE A 360 15.02 -5.31 13.44
CA PHE A 360 15.08 -5.61 12.00
C PHE A 360 16.50 -5.69 11.39
N LYS A 361 17.54 -5.83 12.23
CA LYS A 361 18.94 -5.90 11.79
C LYS A 361 19.36 -7.26 11.19
N LYS A 362 18.64 -8.33 11.52
CA LYS A 362 18.88 -9.67 10.96
C LYS A 362 17.82 -10.04 9.94
N HIS A 363 18.17 -10.98 9.06
CA HIS A 363 17.35 -11.33 7.90
C HIS A 363 16.75 -12.73 8.04
N TYR A 364 15.46 -12.78 8.39
CA TYR A 364 14.70 -14.03 8.49
C TYR A 364 13.91 -14.28 7.20
N PHE A 365 14.29 -15.34 6.48
CA PHE A 365 13.67 -15.81 5.23
C PHE A 365 13.28 -17.28 5.38
N ILE A 366 12.27 -17.50 6.24
CA ILE A 366 11.77 -18.84 6.58
C ILE A 366 11.00 -19.47 5.41
N MET A 367 10.94 -20.80 5.39
CA MET A 367 10.16 -21.57 4.42
C MET A 367 9.21 -22.55 5.13
N PRO A 368 8.24 -22.07 5.93
CA PRO A 368 7.31 -22.93 6.64
C PRO A 368 6.38 -23.64 5.64
N TYR A 369 5.90 -24.83 6.03
CA TYR A 369 4.97 -25.63 5.22
C TYR A 369 5.51 -25.97 3.81
N PHE A 370 6.83 -26.09 3.67
CA PHE A 370 7.52 -26.32 2.40
C PHE A 370 7.12 -27.64 1.73
N GLU A 371 6.61 -28.61 2.49
CA GLU A 371 6.08 -29.87 1.98
C GLU A 371 4.95 -29.68 0.96
N TYR A 372 4.20 -28.57 1.04
CA TYR A 372 3.13 -28.23 0.08
C TYR A 372 3.63 -27.54 -1.18
N LEU A 373 4.91 -27.15 -1.21
CA LEU A 373 5.55 -26.49 -2.35
C LEU A 373 6.51 -27.43 -3.10
N LYS A 374 6.82 -28.61 -2.55
CA LYS A 374 7.90 -29.50 -3.01
C LYS A 374 7.84 -29.84 -4.51
N ASP A 375 6.64 -29.96 -5.07
CA ASP A 375 6.41 -30.40 -6.46
C ASP A 375 6.43 -29.23 -7.46
N TYR A 376 6.55 -27.97 -6.99
CA TYR A 376 6.65 -26.79 -7.85
C TYR A 376 8.10 -26.53 -8.32
N SER A 377 8.25 -25.80 -9.42
CA SER A 377 9.57 -25.33 -9.88
C SER A 377 10.24 -24.42 -8.84
N THR A 378 11.56 -24.31 -8.87
CA THR A 378 12.32 -23.43 -7.96
C THR A 378 11.84 -21.98 -8.03
N GLN A 379 11.59 -21.47 -9.23
CA GLN A 379 11.11 -20.11 -9.45
C GLN A 379 9.69 -19.93 -8.88
N ARG A 380 8.78 -20.90 -9.09
CA ARG A 380 7.43 -20.84 -8.51
C ARG A 380 7.46 -20.90 -6.99
N LYS A 381 8.30 -21.76 -6.39
CA LYS A 381 8.54 -21.82 -4.94
C LYS A 381 9.00 -20.46 -4.41
N ALA A 382 10.04 -19.89 -5.03
CA ALA A 382 10.58 -18.59 -4.63
C ALA A 382 9.53 -17.47 -4.73
N MET A 383 8.69 -17.47 -5.76
CA MET A 383 7.65 -16.46 -5.93
C MET A 383 6.56 -16.56 -4.85
N ILE A 384 6.08 -17.78 -4.57
CA ILE A 384 5.10 -18.01 -3.50
C ILE A 384 5.67 -17.59 -2.14
N LEU A 385 6.91 -17.99 -1.83
CA LEU A 385 7.58 -17.61 -0.58
C LEU A 385 7.81 -16.10 -0.48
N ALA A 386 8.18 -15.45 -1.59
CA ALA A 386 8.41 -14.00 -1.65
C ALA A 386 7.15 -13.19 -1.37
N LEU A 387 6.03 -13.62 -1.97
CA LEU A 387 4.70 -13.05 -1.74
C LEU A 387 4.24 -13.33 -0.30
N ALA A 388 4.26 -14.58 0.16
CA ALA A 388 3.85 -14.96 1.51
C ALA A 388 4.60 -14.18 2.61
N ARG A 389 5.93 -13.99 2.44
CA ARG A 389 6.73 -13.17 3.35
C ARG A 389 6.25 -11.72 3.39
N GLN A 390 5.94 -11.15 2.22
CA GLN A 390 5.50 -9.77 2.12
C GLN A 390 4.06 -9.57 2.61
N GLU A 391 3.18 -10.52 2.33
CA GLU A 391 1.75 -10.48 2.63
C GLU A 391 1.45 -10.67 4.12
N SER A 392 2.04 -11.67 4.74
CA SER A 392 1.61 -12.12 6.07
C SER A 392 2.75 -12.45 7.03
N ARG A 393 4.01 -12.44 6.56
CA ARG A 393 5.13 -13.05 7.30
C ARG A 393 4.84 -14.52 7.65
N PHE A 394 4.12 -15.21 6.77
CA PHE A 394 3.70 -16.61 6.92
C PHE A 394 2.74 -16.90 8.07
N ILE A 395 2.09 -15.89 8.63
CA ILE A 395 1.09 -16.10 9.68
C ILE A 395 -0.20 -16.68 9.06
N PRO A 396 -0.64 -17.91 9.43
CA PRO A 396 -1.76 -18.57 8.78
C PRO A 396 -3.11 -17.86 8.95
N THR A 397 -3.31 -17.18 10.07
CA THR A 397 -4.57 -16.48 10.40
C THR A 397 -4.46 -14.96 10.29
N ALA A 398 -3.52 -14.47 9.48
CA ALA A 398 -3.41 -13.04 9.19
C ALA A 398 -4.69 -12.51 8.52
N ILE A 399 -5.20 -11.38 9.01
CA ILE A 399 -6.37 -10.68 8.48
C ILE A 399 -5.98 -9.22 8.27
N SER A 400 -6.07 -8.72 7.03
CA SER A 400 -5.78 -7.31 6.72
C SER A 400 -6.93 -6.38 7.11
N THR A 401 -6.69 -5.06 7.00
CA THR A 401 -7.72 -4.02 7.16
C THR A 401 -8.81 -4.05 6.07
N SER A 402 -8.57 -4.76 4.97
CA SER A 402 -9.54 -5.02 3.89
C SER A 402 -10.10 -6.45 3.94
N TYR A 403 -9.80 -7.19 5.01
CA TYR A 403 -10.17 -8.59 5.23
C TYR A 403 -9.56 -9.58 4.25
N ALA A 404 -8.35 -9.31 3.78
CA ALA A 404 -7.54 -10.29 3.07
C ALA A 404 -7.07 -11.39 4.04
N LEU A 405 -7.13 -12.66 3.61
CA LEU A 405 -7.07 -13.82 4.50
C LEU A 405 -5.81 -14.66 4.31
N GLY A 406 -5.21 -15.02 5.45
CA GLY A 406 -4.19 -16.04 5.62
C GLY A 406 -2.83 -15.73 4.99
N ILE A 407 -2.01 -16.77 4.80
CA ILE A 407 -0.59 -16.60 4.41
C ILE A 407 -0.43 -15.78 3.13
N MET A 408 -1.39 -15.93 2.21
CA MET A 408 -1.34 -15.37 0.86
C MET A 408 -2.27 -14.17 0.67
N GLN A 409 -2.94 -13.72 1.75
CA GLN A 409 -3.79 -12.53 1.79
C GLN A 409 -4.79 -12.45 0.62
N PHE A 410 -5.57 -13.50 0.42
CA PHE A 410 -6.65 -13.48 -0.57
C PHE A 410 -7.85 -12.69 -0.04
N ILE A 411 -8.32 -11.70 -0.81
CA ILE A 411 -9.57 -11.00 -0.49
C ILE A 411 -10.79 -11.92 -0.70
N PRO A 412 -11.88 -11.76 0.06
CA PRO A 412 -13.04 -12.67 0.02
C PRO A 412 -13.64 -12.86 -1.37
N PHE A 413 -13.70 -11.79 -2.17
CA PHE A 413 -14.21 -11.86 -3.55
C PHE A 413 -13.41 -12.84 -4.42
N LEU A 414 -12.08 -12.74 -4.40
CA LEU A 414 -11.20 -13.60 -5.18
C LEU A 414 -11.18 -15.03 -4.62
N ALA A 415 -11.18 -15.17 -3.29
CA ALA A 415 -11.28 -16.45 -2.61
C ALA A 415 -12.53 -17.22 -3.02
N ASN A 416 -13.71 -16.58 -2.95
CA ASN A 416 -14.98 -17.20 -3.32
C ASN A 416 -15.06 -17.52 -4.81
N HIS A 417 -14.46 -16.71 -5.67
CA HIS A 417 -14.38 -17.00 -7.10
C HIS A 417 -13.53 -18.25 -7.37
N ILE A 418 -12.29 -18.30 -6.86
CA ILE A 418 -11.39 -19.44 -7.07
C ILE A 418 -11.96 -20.70 -6.41
N GLY A 419 -12.39 -20.62 -5.16
CA GLY A 419 -12.87 -21.78 -4.39
C GLY A 419 -14.16 -22.38 -4.94
N ASN A 420 -15.18 -21.56 -5.20
CA ASN A 420 -16.48 -22.07 -5.62
C ASN A 420 -16.58 -22.32 -7.13
N LYS A 421 -15.97 -21.47 -7.97
CA LYS A 421 -16.16 -21.54 -9.44
C LYS A 421 -15.03 -22.26 -10.15
N GLU A 422 -13.78 -21.91 -9.84
CA GLU A 422 -12.63 -22.40 -10.58
C GLU A 422 -12.21 -23.79 -10.10
N LEU A 423 -12.03 -23.96 -8.78
CA LEU A 423 -11.60 -25.21 -8.16
C LEU A 423 -12.78 -26.08 -7.68
N GLN A 424 -13.99 -25.51 -7.60
CA GLN A 424 -15.23 -26.19 -7.20
C GLN A 424 -15.07 -27.01 -5.91
N ILE A 425 -14.41 -26.44 -4.91
CA ILE A 425 -14.15 -27.11 -3.63
C ILE A 425 -15.49 -27.32 -2.92
N PRO A 426 -15.86 -28.57 -2.58
CA PRO A 426 -17.13 -28.84 -1.90
C PRO A 426 -17.23 -28.10 -0.56
N ASN A 427 -18.36 -27.41 -0.34
CA ASN A 427 -18.63 -26.61 0.85
C ASN A 427 -17.51 -25.60 1.17
N PHE A 428 -16.94 -24.98 0.14
CA PHE A 428 -15.89 -23.99 0.32
C PHE A 428 -16.35 -22.84 1.21
N ASP A 429 -15.56 -22.56 2.24
CA ASP A 429 -15.64 -21.34 3.04
C ASP A 429 -14.32 -20.58 2.92
N GLN A 430 -14.40 -19.26 2.87
CA GLN A 430 -13.23 -18.40 2.76
C GLN A 430 -12.25 -18.55 3.95
N ASP A 431 -12.69 -18.99 5.13
CA ASP A 431 -11.79 -19.29 6.28
C ASP A 431 -10.89 -20.51 6.03
N MET A 432 -11.20 -21.34 5.02
CA MET A 432 -10.29 -22.42 4.59
C MET A 432 -8.92 -21.87 4.14
N LEU A 433 -8.82 -20.58 3.81
CA LEU A 433 -7.55 -19.92 3.49
C LEU A 433 -6.63 -19.73 4.70
N PHE A 434 -7.11 -19.92 5.93
CA PHE A 434 -6.24 -20.02 7.09
C PHE A 434 -5.44 -21.33 7.11
N ASN A 435 -5.79 -22.31 6.28
CA ASN A 435 -4.99 -23.50 6.07
C ASN A 435 -3.85 -23.21 5.07
N PRO A 436 -2.57 -23.38 5.44
CA PRO A 436 -1.43 -23.11 4.55
C PRO A 436 -1.47 -23.88 3.24
N LYS A 437 -1.93 -25.15 3.24
CA LYS A 437 -2.04 -25.97 2.03
C LYS A 437 -3.03 -25.36 1.04
N THR A 438 -4.21 -24.97 1.52
CA THR A 438 -5.24 -24.31 0.71
C THR A 438 -4.72 -22.96 0.19
N ALA A 439 -4.12 -22.15 1.06
CA ALA A 439 -3.57 -20.85 0.69
C ALA A 439 -2.51 -20.95 -0.43
N TYR A 440 -1.56 -21.89 -0.32
CA TYR A 440 -0.55 -22.11 -1.37
C TYR A 440 -1.13 -22.70 -2.66
N THR A 441 -2.17 -23.53 -2.56
CA THR A 441 -2.88 -24.02 -3.76
C THR A 441 -3.55 -22.86 -4.51
N PHE A 442 -4.22 -21.96 -3.78
CA PHE A 442 -4.85 -20.77 -4.35
C PHE A 442 -3.82 -19.81 -4.94
N ALA A 443 -2.70 -19.60 -4.24
CA ALA A 443 -1.60 -18.78 -4.74
C ALA A 443 -1.04 -19.34 -6.04
N ASN A 444 -0.79 -20.65 -6.11
CA ASN A 444 -0.30 -21.30 -7.32
C ASN A 444 -1.27 -21.09 -8.50
N TYR A 445 -2.56 -21.33 -8.29
CA TYR A 445 -3.60 -21.11 -9.30
C TYR A 445 -3.64 -19.65 -9.78
N HIS A 446 -3.63 -18.71 -8.83
CA HIS A 446 -3.67 -17.29 -9.18
C HIS A 446 -2.40 -16.83 -9.90
N LEU A 447 -1.23 -17.35 -9.52
CA LEU A 447 0.03 -17.09 -10.18
C LEU A 447 0.06 -17.64 -11.61
N ASP A 448 -0.49 -18.83 -11.87
CA ASP A 448 -0.64 -19.35 -13.24
C ASP A 448 -1.40 -18.35 -14.13
N TYR A 449 -2.50 -17.79 -13.60
CA TYR A 449 -3.25 -16.76 -14.31
C TYR A 449 -2.42 -15.49 -14.56
N LEU A 450 -1.74 -14.96 -13.54
CA LEU A 450 -0.97 -13.72 -13.67
C LEU A 450 0.24 -13.87 -14.60
N GLU A 451 1.00 -14.96 -14.45
CA GLU A 451 2.17 -15.28 -15.27
C GLU A 451 1.78 -15.59 -16.73
N SER A 452 0.56 -16.08 -16.98
CA SER A 452 0.04 -16.23 -18.35
C SER A 452 -0.18 -14.89 -19.08
N LYS A 453 -0.20 -13.77 -18.35
CA LYS A 453 -0.46 -12.42 -18.89
C LYS A 453 0.71 -11.46 -18.72
N LEU A 454 1.65 -11.78 -17.84
CA LEU A 454 2.74 -10.91 -17.43
C LEU A 454 4.05 -11.69 -17.47
N ASN A 455 5.07 -11.11 -18.07
CA ASN A 455 6.35 -11.76 -18.37
C ASN A 455 7.45 -11.50 -17.33
N SER A 456 7.14 -10.79 -16.24
CA SER A 456 8.11 -10.43 -15.20
C SER A 456 7.54 -10.64 -13.80
N PRO A 457 8.32 -11.19 -12.85
CA PRO A 457 7.89 -11.34 -11.45
C PRO A 457 7.54 -9.99 -10.79
N VAL A 458 8.15 -8.88 -11.23
CA VAL A 458 7.81 -7.54 -10.72
C VAL A 458 6.41 -7.13 -11.16
N PHE A 459 6.04 -7.39 -12.42
CA PHE A 459 4.70 -7.11 -12.92
C PHE A 459 3.66 -8.02 -12.27
N VAL A 460 3.99 -9.29 -12.06
CA VAL A 460 3.16 -10.22 -11.29
C VAL A 460 2.95 -9.69 -9.88
N ALA A 461 4.00 -9.19 -9.20
CA ALA A 461 3.86 -8.60 -7.87
C ALA A 461 2.96 -7.34 -7.86
N TYR A 462 3.06 -6.46 -8.87
CA TYR A 462 2.12 -5.34 -9.01
C TYR A 462 0.68 -5.83 -9.19
N ALA A 463 0.46 -6.85 -10.02
CA ALA A 463 -0.87 -7.39 -10.29
C ALA A 463 -1.46 -8.17 -9.12
N TYR A 464 -0.62 -8.86 -8.33
CA TYR A 464 -1.04 -9.58 -7.13
C TYR A 464 -1.57 -8.59 -6.07
N ASN A 465 -0.85 -7.49 -5.83
CA ASN A 465 -1.26 -6.47 -4.85
C ASN A 465 -2.35 -5.51 -5.39
N GLY A 466 -2.14 -4.91 -6.55
CA GLY A 466 -2.98 -3.84 -7.10
C GLY A 466 -4.02 -4.29 -8.12
N GLY A 467 -4.02 -5.58 -8.49
CA GLY A 467 -4.89 -6.16 -9.50
C GLY A 467 -4.37 -6.01 -10.93
N ILE A 468 -4.55 -7.04 -11.74
CA ILE A 468 -4.09 -7.09 -13.14
C ILE A 468 -4.65 -5.98 -14.03
N GLY A 469 -5.86 -5.49 -13.74
CA GLY A 469 -6.48 -4.41 -14.51
C GLY A 469 -5.72 -3.09 -14.41
N PHE A 470 -5.19 -2.76 -13.22
CA PHE A 470 -4.33 -1.60 -13.04
C PHE A 470 -2.97 -1.82 -13.71
N THR A 471 -2.34 -2.97 -13.48
CA THR A 471 -1.02 -3.29 -14.03
C THR A 471 -1.04 -3.22 -15.56
N THR A 472 -2.02 -3.83 -16.21
CA THR A 472 -2.14 -3.80 -17.68
C THR A 472 -2.44 -2.40 -18.21
N ARG A 473 -3.28 -1.58 -17.55
CA ARG A 473 -3.47 -0.17 -17.94
C ARG A 473 -2.18 0.63 -17.81
N MET A 474 -1.39 0.39 -16.77
CA MET A 474 -0.10 1.04 -16.56
C MET A 474 0.91 0.66 -17.65
N LEU A 475 1.04 -0.64 -17.95
CA LEU A 475 1.98 -1.16 -18.96
C LEU A 475 1.61 -0.81 -20.41
N LYS A 476 0.36 -0.41 -20.66
CA LYS A 476 -0.09 0.10 -21.97
C LYS A 476 0.30 1.55 -22.23
N ARG A 477 0.79 2.28 -21.22
CA ARG A 477 1.21 3.67 -21.42
C ARG A 477 2.59 3.71 -22.08
N GLU A 478 2.77 4.61 -23.04
CA GLU A 478 4.06 4.80 -23.74
C GLU A 478 5.16 5.44 -22.89
N ASP A 479 4.83 5.85 -21.67
CA ASP A 479 5.73 6.55 -20.76
C ASP A 479 6.05 5.73 -19.51
N MET A 480 5.77 4.43 -19.53
CA MET A 480 6.02 3.46 -18.47
C MET A 480 6.73 2.23 -19.02
N PHE A 481 7.87 1.88 -18.41
CA PHE A 481 8.66 0.70 -18.71
C PHE A 481 9.07 0.58 -20.19
N ARG A 482 9.41 1.72 -20.80
CA ARG A 482 10.01 1.83 -22.14
C ARG A 482 11.52 2.04 -22.04
N ALA A 483 12.23 1.98 -23.15
CA ALA A 483 13.66 2.29 -23.17
C ALA A 483 13.89 3.77 -22.82
N GLY A 484 14.87 4.04 -21.97
CA GLY A 484 15.22 5.39 -21.52
C GLY A 484 16.44 5.39 -20.62
N LYS A 485 17.09 6.55 -20.46
CA LYS A 485 18.37 6.69 -19.72
C LYS A 485 18.33 6.09 -18.32
N TYR A 486 17.21 6.25 -17.60
CA TYR A 486 17.04 5.82 -16.22
C TYR A 486 16.02 4.67 -16.06
N GLU A 487 15.67 4.00 -17.15
CA GLU A 487 14.71 2.90 -17.13
C GLU A 487 15.40 1.57 -16.79
N PRO A 488 14.72 0.65 -16.08
CA PRO A 488 13.32 0.69 -15.65
C PRO A 488 13.08 1.43 -14.30
N PHE A 489 14.13 1.97 -13.69
CA PHE A 489 14.07 2.50 -12.32
C PHE A 489 13.16 3.73 -12.20
N LEU A 490 13.16 4.60 -13.22
CA LEU A 490 12.24 5.74 -13.28
C LEU A 490 10.78 5.30 -13.26
N SER A 491 10.42 4.33 -14.11
CA SER A 491 9.06 3.77 -14.14
C SER A 491 8.67 3.10 -12.83
N MET A 492 9.61 2.46 -12.14
CA MET A 492 9.37 1.90 -10.81
C MET A 492 9.04 2.98 -9.77
N GLU A 493 9.52 4.23 -9.91
CA GLU A 493 9.12 5.34 -9.02
C GLU A 493 7.76 5.96 -9.39
N LEU A 494 7.32 5.79 -10.64
CA LEU A 494 6.11 6.41 -11.19
C LEU A 494 4.88 5.50 -11.18
N VAL A 495 4.99 4.29 -10.63
CA VAL A 495 3.86 3.38 -10.40
C VAL A 495 2.75 4.12 -9.63
N PRO A 496 1.52 4.27 -10.19
CA PRO A 496 0.51 5.19 -9.67
C PRO A 496 0.05 4.93 -8.24
N TYR A 497 0.02 3.67 -7.80
CA TYR A 497 -0.35 3.31 -6.43
C TYR A 497 0.90 3.15 -5.57
N ALA A 498 1.00 3.99 -4.54
CA ALA A 498 2.16 3.99 -3.63
C ALA A 498 2.36 2.64 -2.93
N GLU A 499 1.27 1.96 -2.55
CA GLU A 499 1.32 0.63 -1.97
C GLU A 499 1.96 -0.37 -2.95
N SER A 500 1.43 -0.48 -4.16
CA SER A 500 1.94 -1.39 -5.19
C SER A 500 3.38 -1.07 -5.58
N ARG A 501 3.74 0.23 -5.65
CA ARG A 501 5.12 0.69 -5.90
C ARG A 501 6.10 0.11 -4.89
N VAL A 502 5.81 0.24 -3.61
CA VAL A 502 6.68 -0.25 -2.53
C VAL A 502 6.62 -1.78 -2.46
N TYR A 503 5.44 -2.36 -2.67
CA TYR A 503 5.18 -3.79 -2.61
C TYR A 503 6.06 -4.58 -3.58
N ALA A 504 6.05 -4.24 -4.88
CA ALA A 504 6.78 -5.02 -5.86
C ALA A 504 8.31 -4.95 -5.67
N LYS A 505 8.84 -3.80 -5.19
CA LYS A 505 10.25 -3.68 -4.82
C LYS A 505 10.61 -4.64 -3.67
N LYS A 506 9.76 -4.73 -2.65
CA LYS A 506 9.96 -5.67 -1.53
C LYS A 506 9.82 -7.13 -1.98
N VAL A 507 8.84 -7.44 -2.82
CA VAL A 507 8.67 -8.79 -3.37
C VAL A 507 9.85 -9.19 -4.24
N LEU A 508 10.36 -8.31 -5.09
CA LEU A 508 11.55 -8.60 -5.90
C LEU A 508 12.76 -8.89 -5.00
N ALA A 509 13.02 -8.07 -3.97
CA ALA A 509 14.10 -8.35 -3.03
C ALA A 509 13.90 -9.70 -2.32
N ASN A 510 12.67 -10.02 -1.91
CA ASN A 510 12.38 -11.33 -1.31
C ASN A 510 12.60 -12.48 -2.28
N TYR A 511 12.20 -12.29 -3.54
CA TYR A 511 12.29 -13.29 -4.59
C TYR A 511 13.74 -13.66 -4.88
N ILE A 512 14.64 -12.68 -4.98
CA ILE A 512 16.08 -12.92 -5.13
C ILE A 512 16.66 -13.74 -3.97
N VAL A 513 16.28 -13.41 -2.73
CA VAL A 513 16.77 -14.15 -1.56
C VAL A 513 16.25 -15.60 -1.57
N TYR A 514 14.97 -15.82 -1.88
CA TYR A 514 14.44 -17.19 -1.93
C TYR A 514 14.98 -18.01 -3.10
N LEU A 515 15.26 -17.40 -4.27
CA LEU A 515 15.97 -18.07 -5.34
C LEU A 515 17.33 -18.57 -4.83
N HIS A 516 18.11 -17.70 -4.19
CA HIS A 516 19.42 -18.07 -3.63
C HIS A 516 19.32 -19.20 -2.60
N LEU A 517 18.38 -19.12 -1.65
CA LEU A 517 18.14 -20.17 -0.65
C LEU A 517 17.70 -21.50 -1.26
N LEU A 518 17.14 -21.49 -2.47
CA LEU A 518 16.74 -22.65 -3.24
C LEU A 518 17.79 -23.07 -4.28
N ASN A 519 19.02 -22.58 -4.16
CA ASN A 519 20.16 -22.84 -5.04
C ASN A 519 19.98 -22.35 -6.49
N ASP A 520 19.16 -21.32 -6.70
CA ASP A 520 19.06 -20.57 -7.96
C ASP A 520 19.70 -19.19 -7.75
N ASN A 521 20.86 -18.95 -8.38
CA ASN A 521 21.60 -17.69 -8.26
C ASN A 521 21.33 -16.75 -9.45
N THR A 522 20.12 -16.76 -10.00
CA THR A 522 19.75 -15.82 -11.06
C THR A 522 19.99 -14.36 -10.59
N PRO A 523 20.79 -13.57 -11.33
CA PRO A 523 21.13 -12.22 -10.93
C PRO A 523 19.90 -11.28 -10.94
N ILE A 524 19.89 -10.28 -10.07
CA ILE A 524 18.82 -9.29 -10.00
C ILE A 524 18.77 -8.41 -11.27
N SER A 525 19.93 -8.16 -11.91
CA SER A 525 20.01 -7.43 -13.20
C SER A 525 19.08 -7.99 -14.27
N LYS A 526 19.02 -9.32 -14.42
CA LYS A 526 18.13 -10.01 -15.37
C LYS A 526 16.67 -9.63 -15.17
N PHE A 527 16.23 -9.44 -13.93
CA PHE A 527 14.85 -9.05 -13.68
C PHE A 527 14.58 -7.59 -14.02
N PHE A 528 15.56 -6.69 -13.89
CA PHE A 528 15.44 -5.31 -14.37
C PHE A 528 15.41 -5.25 -15.90
N GLU A 529 16.26 -6.02 -16.58
CA GLU A 529 16.28 -6.09 -18.05
C GLU A 529 14.92 -6.51 -18.63
N THR A 530 14.23 -7.46 -17.97
CA THR A 530 12.90 -7.91 -18.41
C THR A 530 11.77 -6.88 -18.22
N LEU A 531 12.01 -5.80 -17.48
CA LEU A 531 10.98 -4.76 -17.27
C LEU A 531 10.86 -3.84 -18.48
N THR A 532 11.97 -3.57 -19.18
CA THR A 532 11.95 -2.70 -20.35
C THR A 532 11.26 -3.42 -21.50
N GLN A 533 10.05 -2.98 -21.85
CA GLN A 533 9.29 -3.58 -22.93
C GLN A 533 9.83 -3.11 -24.28
N ASN A 534 10.39 -4.02 -25.06
CA ASN A 534 10.68 -3.77 -26.47
C ASN A 534 9.36 -3.69 -27.23
N THR A 535 9.13 -2.58 -27.93
CA THR A 535 7.92 -2.29 -28.73
C THR A 535 7.56 -3.40 -29.72
N ASP A 536 8.53 -4.20 -30.16
CA ASP A 536 8.32 -5.27 -31.16
C ASP A 536 7.63 -6.51 -30.60
N SER A 537 7.70 -6.75 -29.28
CA SER A 537 7.19 -7.98 -28.64
C SER A 537 5.66 -7.96 -28.48
N GLN A 538 5.03 -6.78 -28.53
CA GLN A 538 3.58 -6.64 -28.35
C GLN A 538 2.80 -6.94 -29.63
N ASN A 539 3.43 -6.88 -30.81
CA ASN A 539 2.78 -7.19 -32.09
C ASN A 539 2.61 -8.70 -32.32
N ILE A 540 3.34 -9.57 -31.62
CA ILE A 540 3.23 -11.03 -31.82
C ILE A 540 1.97 -11.59 -31.12
N ASN A 541 1.50 -10.96 -30.04
CA ASN A 541 0.33 -11.42 -29.29
C ASN A 541 -1.00 -10.77 -29.70
N GLN A 542 -1.00 -9.82 -30.65
CA GLN A 542 -2.23 -9.28 -31.26
C GLN A 542 -2.64 -10.02 -32.55
N VAL A 543 -1.81 -10.93 -33.06
CA VAL A 543 -2.11 -11.73 -34.27
C VAL A 543 -2.73 -13.10 -33.94
N LEU A 544 -2.89 -13.45 -32.65
CA LEU A 544 -3.47 -14.73 -32.21
C LEU A 544 -4.69 -14.59 -31.29
N LYS A 545 -5.60 -13.65 -31.57
CA LYS A 545 -6.95 -13.66 -31.03
C LYS A 545 -8.01 -13.34 -32.07
#